data_AF-A0A936FA65-F1
#
_entry.id   AF-A0A936FA65-F1
#
_cell.length_a   1.000
_cell.length_b   1.000
_cell.length_c   1.000
_cell.angle_alpha   90.00
_cell.angle_beta   90.00
_cell.angle_gamma   90.00
#
_symmetry.space_group_name_H-M   'P 1'
#
loop_
_entity.id
_entity.type
_entity.pdbx_description
1 polymer ?
#
loop_
_entity_poly.entity_id
_entity_poly.type
_entity_poly.pdbx_seq_one_letter_code
_entity_poly.pdbx_strand_id
1 'polypeptide(L)'
;MAKFFGNLNAVLVAGVVLMLAVIFGAAGGYNGTQLLRWAHVISGIMWIGHLYYFNFTQMTAMPKIPAELKPGVSKFIAPEALFWFRWGAAATVATGLAVAIMAGYAHQAFTLQEPYRLIGIGMWLALIMAFNVWFVIWPAQQKALGLVEADDATKAASATRAMMFSRTNTLLSIAMLYCMIAANHG
;
A
#
# COMPACT_ATOMS: atom_id res chain seq x y z
N MET A 1 -24.41 -8.20 19.29
CA MET A 1 -23.24 -7.37 18.89
C MET A 1 -21.97 -8.20 18.72
N ALA A 2 -21.50 -8.94 19.73
CA ALA A 2 -20.25 -9.71 19.65
C ALA A 2 -20.18 -10.70 18.47
N LYS A 3 -21.27 -11.42 18.16
CA LYS A 3 -21.33 -12.36 17.02
C LYS A 3 -21.13 -11.68 15.66
N PHE A 4 -21.61 -10.44 15.51
CA PHE A 4 -21.51 -9.69 14.25
C PHE A 4 -20.12 -9.04 14.13
N PHE A 5 -19.73 -8.21 15.11
CA PHE A 5 -18.45 -7.49 15.05
C PHE A 5 -17.23 -8.38 15.27
N GLY A 6 -17.39 -9.57 15.83
CA GLY A 6 -16.34 -10.59 15.89
C GLY A 6 -16.13 -11.36 14.58
N ASN A 7 -17.01 -11.18 13.58
CA ASN A 7 -16.89 -11.82 12.27
C ASN A 7 -16.57 -10.75 11.21
N LEU A 8 -15.29 -10.67 10.82
CA LEU A 8 -14.82 -9.70 9.83
C LEU A 8 -15.60 -9.79 8.50
N ASN A 9 -15.94 -10.99 8.04
CA ASN A 9 -16.68 -11.15 6.78
C ASN A 9 -18.09 -10.55 6.86
N ALA A 10 -18.77 -10.73 8.00
CA ALA A 10 -20.09 -10.14 8.21
C ALA A 10 -20.01 -8.59 8.23
N VAL A 11 -18.98 -8.04 8.87
CA VAL A 11 -18.72 -6.59 8.90
C VAL A 11 -18.44 -6.06 7.49
N LEU A 12 -17.61 -6.74 6.70
CA LEU A 12 -17.30 -6.35 5.33
C LEU A 12 -18.54 -6.38 4.43
N VAL A 13 -19.36 -7.43 4.51
CA VAL A 13 -20.61 -7.53 3.74
C VAL A 13 -21.56 -6.39 4.11
N ALA A 14 -21.76 -6.13 5.40
CA ALA A 14 -22.60 -5.02 5.84
C ALA A 14 -22.05 -3.66 5.37
N GLY A 15 -20.72 -3.48 5.38
CA GLY A 15 -20.07 -2.29 4.84
C GLY A 15 -20.35 -2.09 3.35
N VAL A 16 -20.31 -3.16 2.55
CA VAL A 16 -20.66 -3.11 1.12
C VAL A 16 -22.15 -2.79 0.94
N VAL A 17 -23.04 -3.43 1.70
CA VAL A 17 -24.49 -3.13 1.65
C VAL A 17 -24.76 -1.66 2.00
N LEU A 18 -24.09 -1.13 3.03
CA LEU A 18 -24.19 0.28 3.41
C LEU A 18 -23.69 1.21 2.30
N MET A 19 -22.56 0.88 1.67
CA MET A 19 -22.04 1.62 0.51
C MET A 19 -23.06 1.65 -0.64
N LEU A 20 -23.66 0.51 -0.98
CA LEU A 20 -24.69 0.42 -2.02
C LEU A 20 -25.93 1.25 -1.68
N ALA A 21 -26.37 1.21 -0.41
CA ALA A 21 -27.47 2.03 0.06
C ALA A 21 -27.19 3.54 -0.09
N VAL A 22 -25.96 3.97 0.18
CA VAL A 22 -25.55 5.37 -0.05
C VAL A 22 -25.51 5.71 -1.54
N ILE A 23 -24.95 4.84 -2.38
CA ILE A 23 -24.84 5.05 -3.83
C ILE A 23 -26.23 5.24 -4.47
N PHE A 24 -27.17 4.35 -4.17
CA PHE A 24 -28.49 4.37 -4.81
C PHE A 24 -29.51 5.21 -4.07
N GLY A 25 -29.38 5.36 -2.75
CA GLY A 25 -30.32 6.10 -1.91
C GLY A 25 -30.00 7.58 -1.74
N ALA A 26 -28.73 7.97 -1.81
CA ALA A 26 -28.30 9.36 -1.58
C ALA A 26 -27.55 9.97 -2.78
N ALA A 27 -26.66 9.22 -3.42
CA ALA A 27 -25.89 9.73 -4.56
C ALA A 27 -26.63 9.65 -5.91
N GLY A 28 -27.77 8.94 -5.97
CA GLY A 28 -28.61 8.83 -7.16
C GLY A 28 -28.07 7.92 -8.27
N GLY A 29 -27.05 7.11 -7.98
CA GLY A 29 -26.42 6.19 -8.94
C GLY A 29 -24.91 6.09 -8.76
N TYR A 30 -24.26 5.22 -9.54
CA TYR A 30 -22.81 5.05 -9.51
C TYR A 30 -22.13 5.68 -10.73
N ASN A 31 -20.90 6.16 -10.52
CA ASN A 31 -19.98 6.54 -11.59
C ASN A 31 -18.77 5.59 -11.55
N GLY A 32 -18.47 4.95 -12.68
CA GLY A 32 -17.38 3.95 -12.76
C GLY A 32 -16.01 4.51 -12.36
N THR A 33 -15.71 5.74 -12.76
CA THR A 33 -14.46 6.43 -12.39
C THR A 33 -14.42 6.72 -10.88
N GLN A 34 -15.57 7.07 -10.27
CA GLN A 34 -15.65 7.30 -8.82
C GLN A 34 -15.47 6.00 -8.02
N LEU A 35 -16.05 4.89 -8.49
CA LEU A 35 -15.83 3.57 -7.88
C LEU A 35 -14.37 3.13 -7.98
N LEU A 36 -13.71 3.36 -9.11
CA LEU A 36 -12.29 3.07 -9.26
C LEU A 36 -11.42 3.97 -8.39
N ARG A 37 -11.75 5.25 -8.23
CA ARG A 37 -11.08 6.14 -7.27
C ARG A 37 -11.26 5.65 -5.84
N TRP A 38 -12.45 5.21 -5.46
CA TRP A 38 -12.70 4.60 -4.16
C TRP A 38 -11.82 3.35 -3.94
N ALA A 39 -11.78 2.44 -4.92
CA ALA A 39 -10.95 1.25 -4.86
C ALA A 39 -9.45 1.60 -4.78
N HIS A 40 -9.02 2.64 -5.50
CA HIS A 40 -7.66 3.17 -5.46
C HIS A 40 -7.29 3.70 -4.07
N VAL A 41 -8.17 4.48 -3.45
CA VAL A 41 -7.95 5.02 -2.10
C VAL A 41 -7.85 3.91 -1.07
N ILE A 42 -8.78 2.95 -1.07
CA ILE A 42 -8.74 1.82 -0.13
C ILE A 42 -7.47 0.98 -0.31
N SER A 43 -7.07 0.73 -1.56
CA SER A 43 -5.81 0.02 -1.86
C SER A 43 -4.59 0.82 -1.39
N GLY A 44 -4.61 2.14 -1.59
CA GLY A 44 -3.54 3.06 -1.17
C GLY A 44 -3.39 3.10 0.34
N ILE A 45 -4.51 3.07 1.09
CA ILE A 45 -4.52 2.94 2.55
C ILE A 45 -3.87 1.62 2.96
N MET A 46 -4.24 0.52 2.32
CA MET A 46 -3.62 -0.78 2.61
C MET A 46 -2.11 -0.75 2.34
N TRP A 47 -1.67 -0.18 1.23
CA TRP A 47 -0.26 -0.10 0.89
C TRP A 47 0.54 0.80 1.83
N ILE A 48 0.20 2.09 1.88
CA ILE A 48 0.96 3.09 2.62
C ILE A 48 0.76 2.92 4.14
N GLY A 49 -0.41 2.46 4.57
CA GLY A 49 -0.65 2.10 5.96
C GLY A 49 0.31 1.00 6.45
N HIS A 50 0.52 -0.05 5.65
CA HIS A 50 1.51 -1.08 6.00
C HIS A 50 2.95 -0.56 5.93
N LEU A 51 3.27 0.29 4.94
CA LEU A 51 4.59 0.94 4.88
C LEU A 51 4.91 1.69 6.18
N TYR A 52 3.95 2.44 6.69
CA TYR A 52 4.10 3.22 7.92
C TYR A 52 4.08 2.32 9.15
N TYR A 53 3.22 1.30 9.19
CA TYR A 53 3.27 0.28 10.23
C TYR A 53 4.68 -0.34 10.35
N PHE A 54 5.31 -0.70 9.24
CA PHE A 54 6.66 -1.26 9.28
C PHE A 54 7.68 -0.26 9.83
N ASN A 55 7.72 0.95 9.31
CA ASN A 55 8.78 1.92 9.61
C ASN A 55 8.62 2.62 10.96
N PHE A 56 7.38 2.90 11.38
CA PHE A 56 7.10 3.64 12.62
C PHE A 56 6.79 2.72 13.80
N THR A 57 6.24 1.52 13.56
CA THR A 57 5.80 0.61 14.64
C THR A 57 6.65 -0.66 14.70
N GLN A 58 6.61 -1.52 13.69
CA GLN A 58 7.23 -2.84 13.79
C GLN A 58 8.75 -2.74 13.97
N MET A 59 9.44 -2.03 13.08
CA MET A 59 10.91 -1.98 13.07
C MET A 59 11.48 -1.19 14.26
N THR A 60 10.72 -0.24 14.81
CA THR A 60 11.10 0.51 16.02
C THR A 60 10.88 -0.30 17.29
N ALA A 61 9.89 -1.21 17.29
CA ALA A 61 9.59 -2.10 18.41
C ALA A 61 10.49 -3.35 18.45
N MET A 62 10.84 -3.94 17.30
CA MET A 62 11.59 -5.21 17.22
C MET A 62 12.88 -5.28 18.08
N PRO A 63 13.71 -4.22 18.19
CA PRO A 63 14.88 -4.25 19.07
C PRO A 63 14.54 -4.36 20.56
N LYS A 64 13.36 -3.90 20.96
CA LYS A 64 12.88 -3.85 22.36
C LYS A 64 12.20 -5.16 22.81
N ILE A 65 11.87 -6.05 21.87
CA ILE A 65 11.17 -7.31 22.13
C ILE A 65 12.19 -8.36 22.61
N PRO A 66 11.93 -9.09 23.72
CA PRO A 66 12.76 -10.22 24.14
C PRO A 66 12.97 -11.25 23.04
N ALA A 67 14.16 -11.85 22.96
CA ALA A 67 14.58 -12.69 21.82
C ALA A 67 13.62 -13.88 21.57
N GLU A 68 13.11 -14.47 22.64
CA GLU A 68 12.17 -15.58 22.67
C GLU A 68 10.80 -15.24 22.07
N LEU A 69 10.40 -13.96 22.06
CA LEU A 69 9.11 -13.49 21.52
C LEU A 69 9.20 -13.03 20.06
N LYS A 70 10.39 -12.67 19.57
CA LYS A 70 10.61 -12.20 18.19
C LYS A 70 10.07 -13.15 17.11
N PRO A 71 10.16 -14.49 17.24
CA PRO A 71 9.58 -15.41 16.26
C PRO A 71 8.07 -15.24 16.07
N GLY A 72 7.34 -14.79 17.09
CA GLY A 72 5.90 -14.51 16.97
C GLY A 72 5.62 -13.43 15.91
N VAL A 73 6.44 -12.38 15.88
CA VAL A 73 6.32 -11.33 14.86
C VAL A 73 6.89 -11.80 13.52
N SER A 74 8.12 -12.33 13.49
CA SER A 74 8.80 -12.63 12.23
C SER A 74 8.21 -13.82 11.47
N LYS A 75 7.62 -14.80 12.14
CA LYS A 75 7.03 -15.99 11.50
C LYS A 75 5.54 -15.87 11.19
N PHE A 76 4.78 -15.05 11.92
CA PHE A 76 3.32 -14.99 11.77
C PHE A 76 2.81 -13.62 11.35
N ILE A 77 3.26 -12.53 11.99
CA ILE A 77 2.72 -11.19 11.71
C ILE A 77 3.36 -10.57 10.46
N ALA A 78 4.70 -10.60 10.38
CA ALA A 78 5.43 -9.94 9.31
C ALA A 78 5.12 -10.52 7.92
N PRO A 79 4.99 -11.86 7.71
CA PRO A 79 4.62 -12.41 6.41
C PRO A 79 3.23 -11.96 5.94
N GLU A 80 2.24 -11.95 6.84
CA GLU A 80 0.88 -11.48 6.56
C GLU A 80 0.85 -9.98 6.21
N ALA A 81 1.51 -9.15 7.03
CA ALA A 81 1.63 -7.73 6.76
C ALA A 81 2.33 -7.46 5.40
N LEU A 82 3.35 -8.26 5.05
CA LEU A 82 4.06 -8.15 3.78
C LEU A 82 3.22 -8.63 2.59
N PHE A 83 2.30 -9.58 2.78
CA PHE A 83 1.32 -9.95 1.76
C PHE A 83 0.44 -8.75 1.42
N TRP A 84 -0.20 -8.14 2.42
CA TRP A 84 -1.08 -6.99 2.24
C TRP A 84 -0.35 -5.76 1.71
N PHE A 85 0.89 -5.53 2.15
CA PHE A 85 1.73 -4.47 1.63
C PHE A 85 1.99 -4.59 0.12
N ARG A 86 2.36 -5.78 -0.36
CA ARG A 86 2.71 -6.03 -1.77
C ARG A 86 1.50 -5.97 -2.67
N TRP A 87 0.43 -6.64 -2.29
CA TRP A 87 -0.80 -6.68 -3.07
C TRP A 87 -1.58 -5.36 -2.99
N GLY A 88 -1.51 -4.66 -1.85
CA GLY A 88 -1.98 -3.28 -1.74
C GLY A 88 -1.26 -2.36 -2.72
N ALA A 89 0.07 -2.48 -2.85
CA ALA A 89 0.84 -1.71 -3.83
C ALA A 89 0.40 -1.99 -5.27
N ALA A 90 0.29 -3.27 -5.63
CA ALA A 90 -0.14 -3.68 -6.96
C ALA A 90 -1.57 -3.20 -7.28
N ALA A 91 -2.50 -3.37 -6.35
CA ALA A 91 -3.88 -2.94 -6.49
C ALA A 91 -3.98 -1.40 -6.60
N THR A 92 -3.19 -0.65 -5.82
CA THR A 92 -3.13 0.82 -5.91
C THR A 92 -2.66 1.26 -7.28
N VAL A 93 -1.58 0.68 -7.80
CA VAL A 93 -1.08 1.00 -9.15
C VAL A 93 -2.13 0.65 -10.21
N ALA A 94 -2.68 -0.56 -10.18
CA ALA A 94 -3.66 -1.01 -11.18
C ALA A 94 -4.90 -0.11 -11.21
N THR A 95 -5.49 0.16 -10.05
CA THR A 95 -6.68 1.02 -9.94
C THR A 95 -6.36 2.48 -10.27
N GLY A 96 -5.19 3.00 -9.89
CA GLY A 96 -4.79 4.38 -10.19
C GLY A 96 -4.57 4.62 -11.68
N LEU A 97 -3.93 3.66 -12.36
CA LEU A 97 -3.81 3.66 -13.82
C LEU A 97 -5.18 3.60 -14.49
N ALA A 98 -6.07 2.72 -14.01
CA ALA A 98 -7.43 2.63 -14.53
C ALA A 98 -8.19 3.96 -14.39
N VAL A 99 -8.07 4.64 -13.24
CA VAL A 99 -8.63 5.99 -13.05
C VAL A 99 -8.06 6.98 -14.07
N ALA A 100 -6.74 7.05 -14.23
CA ALA A 100 -6.11 8.01 -15.13
C ALA A 100 -6.48 7.79 -16.60
N ILE A 101 -6.61 6.52 -17.01
CA ILE A 101 -7.02 6.15 -18.37
C ILE A 101 -8.50 6.49 -18.58
N MET A 102 -9.39 6.08 -17.67
CA MET A 102 -10.83 6.31 -17.82
C MET A 102 -11.22 7.79 -17.70
N ALA A 103 -10.45 8.57 -16.95
CA ALA A 103 -10.63 10.01 -16.86
C ALA A 103 -9.91 10.78 -17.99
N GLY A 104 -9.20 10.10 -18.89
CA GLY A 104 -8.62 10.70 -20.09
C GLY A 104 -7.37 11.57 -19.89
N TYR A 105 -6.68 11.44 -18.75
CA TYR A 105 -5.51 12.27 -18.43
C TYR A 105 -4.19 11.49 -18.32
N ALA A 106 -4.20 10.17 -18.53
CA ALA A 106 -3.02 9.32 -18.36
C ALA A 106 -1.80 9.81 -19.16
N HIS A 107 -1.98 10.15 -20.45
CA HIS A 107 -0.86 10.60 -21.29
C HIS A 107 -0.24 11.91 -20.77
N GLN A 108 -1.09 12.89 -20.45
CA GLN A 108 -0.67 14.19 -19.94
C GLN A 108 0.02 14.06 -18.58
N ALA A 109 -0.51 13.23 -17.69
CA ALA A 109 0.13 12.97 -16.39
C ALA A 109 1.50 12.29 -16.56
N PHE A 110 1.62 11.25 -17.39
CA PHE A 110 2.91 10.56 -17.58
C PHE A 110 3.96 11.41 -18.30
N THR A 111 3.53 12.33 -19.16
CA THR A 111 4.40 13.28 -19.85
C THR A 111 4.53 14.63 -19.12
N LEU A 112 4.02 14.73 -17.89
CA LEU A 112 4.16 15.89 -17.00
C LEU A 112 3.62 17.22 -17.58
N GLN A 113 2.55 17.14 -18.37
CA GLN A 113 1.88 18.29 -18.98
C GLN A 113 0.85 18.91 -18.03
N GLU A 114 0.64 20.22 -18.15
CA GLU A 114 -0.43 20.91 -17.42
C GLU A 114 -1.83 20.53 -17.96
N PRO A 115 -2.87 20.51 -17.11
CA PRO A 115 -2.87 20.75 -15.66
C PRO A 115 -2.47 19.52 -14.81
N TYR A 116 -2.06 18.42 -15.44
CA TYR A 116 -1.85 17.12 -14.78
C TYR A 116 -0.41 16.87 -14.30
N ARG A 117 0.45 17.89 -14.33
CA ARG A 117 1.86 17.75 -13.96
C ARG A 117 2.03 17.25 -12.54
N LEU A 118 1.29 17.83 -11.59
CA LEU A 118 1.44 17.50 -10.17
C LEU A 118 1.00 16.07 -9.86
N ILE A 119 -0.16 15.63 -10.38
CA ILE A 119 -0.60 14.23 -10.23
C ILE A 119 0.39 13.28 -10.92
N GLY A 120 0.94 13.68 -12.08
CA GLY A 120 1.95 12.92 -12.81
C GLY A 120 3.24 12.66 -12.01
N ILE A 121 3.74 13.68 -11.29
CA ILE A 121 4.89 13.51 -10.38
C ILE A 121 4.55 12.49 -9.28
N GLY A 122 3.38 12.62 -8.67
CA GLY A 122 2.89 11.64 -7.68
C GLY A 122 2.85 10.22 -8.24
N MET A 123 2.32 10.05 -9.46
CA MET A 123 2.22 8.75 -10.13
C MET A 123 3.60 8.12 -10.37
N TRP A 124 4.59 8.89 -10.83
CA TRP A 124 5.95 8.39 -11.02
C TRP A 124 6.61 7.95 -9.70
N LEU A 125 6.49 8.76 -8.65
CA LEU A 125 7.00 8.41 -7.33
C LEU A 125 6.35 7.11 -6.83
N ALA A 126 5.04 6.96 -6.99
CA ALA A 126 4.33 5.75 -6.63
C ALA A 126 4.82 4.53 -7.46
N LEU A 127 5.01 4.66 -8.77
CA LEU A 127 5.50 3.54 -9.59
C LEU A 127 6.92 3.10 -9.18
N ILE A 128 7.82 4.04 -8.90
CA ILE A 128 9.17 3.74 -8.39
C ILE A 128 9.07 3.00 -7.06
N MET A 129 8.23 3.47 -6.15
CA MET A 129 8.01 2.81 -4.87
C MET A 129 7.42 1.41 -5.03
N ALA A 130 6.43 1.22 -5.90
CA ALA A 130 5.81 -0.07 -6.16
C ALA A 130 6.81 -1.07 -6.77
N PHE A 131 7.71 -0.58 -7.64
CA PHE A 131 8.83 -1.36 -8.14
C PHE A 131 9.74 -1.80 -6.98
N ASN A 132 10.12 -0.89 -6.09
CA ASN A 132 10.91 -1.24 -4.91
C ASN A 132 10.22 -2.31 -4.06
N VAL A 133 8.90 -2.24 -3.89
CA VAL A 133 8.13 -3.24 -3.13
C VAL A 133 8.30 -4.64 -3.70
N TRP A 134 8.06 -4.81 -5.00
CA TRP A 134 8.01 -6.13 -5.62
C TRP A 134 9.37 -6.69 -6.00
N PHE A 135 10.30 -5.85 -6.43
CA PHE A 135 11.57 -6.29 -7.02
C PHE A 135 12.76 -6.14 -6.07
N VAL A 136 12.65 -5.37 -4.98
CA VAL A 136 13.75 -5.17 -4.03
C VAL A 136 13.39 -5.62 -2.62
N ILE A 137 12.32 -5.07 -2.05
CA ILE A 137 11.92 -5.34 -0.67
C ILE A 137 11.45 -6.78 -0.53
N TRP A 138 10.55 -7.24 -1.40
CA TRP A 138 10.00 -8.59 -1.29
C TRP A 138 11.06 -9.70 -1.40
N PRO A 139 11.92 -9.74 -2.44
CA PRO A 139 12.95 -10.79 -2.53
C PRO A 139 13.94 -10.76 -1.35
N ALA A 140 14.26 -9.57 -0.84
CA ALA A 140 15.10 -9.41 0.34
C ALA A 140 14.40 -9.92 1.61
N GLN A 141 13.11 -9.63 1.78
CA GLN A 141 12.32 -10.12 2.90
C GLN A 141 12.14 -11.64 2.88
N GLN A 142 11.99 -12.25 1.70
CA GLN A 142 11.92 -13.72 1.60
C GLN A 142 13.16 -14.39 2.18
N LYS A 143 14.35 -13.86 1.90
CA LYS A 143 15.61 -14.36 2.48
C LYS A 143 15.69 -14.03 3.96
N ALA A 144 15.43 -12.78 4.35
CA ALA A 144 15.56 -12.31 5.73
C ALA A 144 14.63 -13.07 6.71
N LEU A 145 13.44 -13.45 6.26
CA LEU A 145 12.46 -14.19 7.05
C LEU A 145 12.66 -15.72 6.96
N GLY A 146 13.62 -16.19 6.16
CA GLY A 146 13.87 -17.62 5.96
C GLY A 146 12.79 -18.34 5.15
N LEU A 147 12.01 -17.61 4.34
CA LEU A 147 11.08 -18.19 3.36
C LEU A 147 11.83 -18.83 2.18
N VAL A 148 13.06 -18.38 1.95
CA VAL A 148 14.02 -18.95 1.00
C VAL A 148 15.30 -19.27 1.77
N GLU A 149 15.90 -20.43 1.49
CA GLU A 149 17.16 -20.82 2.11
C GLU A 149 18.28 -19.83 1.78
N ALA A 150 19.02 -19.43 2.82
CA ALA A 150 20.16 -18.54 2.77
C ALA A 150 21.01 -18.73 4.04
N ASP A 151 22.31 -18.53 3.93
CA ASP A 151 23.20 -18.46 5.10
C ASP A 151 22.91 -17.21 5.96
N ASP A 152 23.44 -17.20 7.19
CA ASP A 152 23.13 -16.15 8.15
C ASP A 152 23.67 -14.76 7.76
N ALA A 153 24.81 -14.71 7.06
CA ALA A 153 25.34 -13.44 6.55
C ALA A 153 24.44 -12.86 5.45
N THR A 154 23.96 -13.71 4.55
CA THR A 154 23.00 -13.34 3.49
C THR A 154 21.66 -12.90 4.07
N LYS A 155 21.16 -13.57 5.12
CA LYS A 155 19.93 -13.16 5.82
C LYS A 155 20.07 -11.77 6.43
N ALA A 156 21.17 -11.51 7.15
CA ALA A 156 21.43 -10.22 7.77
C ALA A 156 21.56 -9.09 6.74
N ALA A 157 22.31 -9.32 5.65
CA ALA A 157 22.43 -8.36 4.56
C ALA A 157 21.08 -8.09 3.87
N SER A 158 20.25 -9.13 3.67
CA SER A 158 18.92 -9.00 3.08
C SER A 158 17.97 -8.21 3.98
N ALA A 159 18.02 -8.43 5.29
CA ALA A 159 17.23 -7.65 6.25
C ALA A 159 17.59 -6.15 6.20
N THR A 160 18.88 -5.84 6.15
CA THR A 160 19.37 -4.46 6.00
C THR A 160 18.92 -3.84 4.67
N ARG A 161 19.03 -4.57 3.56
CA ARG A 161 18.57 -4.11 2.25
C ARG A 161 17.06 -3.82 2.24
N ALA A 162 16.25 -4.72 2.78
CA ALA A 162 14.81 -4.53 2.87
C ALA A 162 14.47 -3.29 3.71
N MET A 163 15.18 -3.07 4.83
CA MET A 163 15.01 -1.89 5.67
C MET A 163 15.33 -0.59 4.93
N MET A 164 16.48 -0.53 4.24
CA MET A 164 16.90 0.68 3.53
C MET A 164 15.88 1.08 2.48
N PHE A 165 15.42 0.14 1.64
CA PHE A 165 14.42 0.42 0.61
C PHE A 165 13.04 0.70 1.17
N SER A 166 12.67 0.13 2.32
CA SER A 166 11.43 0.49 3.02
C SER A 166 11.47 1.95 3.50
N ARG A 167 12.63 2.40 4.03
CA ARG A 167 12.84 3.81 4.41
C ARG A 167 12.90 4.74 3.20
N THR A 168 13.51 4.31 2.09
CA THR A 168 13.44 5.04 0.82
C THR A 168 12.00 5.22 0.38
N ASN A 169 11.18 4.17 0.41
CA ASN A 169 9.76 4.30 0.10
C ASN A 169 9.03 5.23 1.07
N THR A 170 9.38 5.23 2.36
CA THR A 170 8.80 6.16 3.34
C THR A 170 9.18 7.62 3.04
N LEU A 171 10.43 7.87 2.62
CA LEU A 171 10.86 9.20 2.20
C LEU A 171 10.06 9.67 0.97
N LEU A 172 9.98 8.83 -0.06
CA LEU A 172 9.28 9.14 -1.31
C LEU A 172 7.76 9.28 -1.10
N SER A 173 7.17 8.51 -0.18
CA SER A 173 5.73 8.54 0.07
C SER A 173 5.25 9.89 0.57
N ILE A 174 6.10 10.64 1.30
CA ILE A 174 5.74 11.97 1.82
C ILE A 174 5.44 12.93 0.66
N ALA A 175 6.39 13.06 -0.28
CA ALA A 175 6.21 13.91 -1.46
C ALA A 175 5.12 13.37 -2.40
N MET A 176 5.06 12.04 -2.57
CA MET A 176 4.05 11.39 -3.39
C MET A 176 2.63 11.70 -2.89
N LEU A 177 2.35 11.52 -1.59
CA LEU A 177 1.05 11.81 -1.00
C LEU A 177 0.67 13.27 -1.14
N TYR A 178 1.62 14.19 -0.92
CA TYR A 178 1.39 15.61 -1.15
C TYR A 178 0.93 15.88 -2.59
N CYS A 179 1.64 15.32 -3.58
CA CYS A 179 1.27 15.47 -4.99
C CYS A 179 -0.14 14.92 -5.27
N MET A 180 -0.47 13.73 -4.74
CA MET A 180 -1.78 13.09 -4.97
C MET A 180 -2.95 13.87 -4.35
N ILE A 181 -2.73 14.50 -3.20
CA ILE A 181 -3.75 15.28 -2.50
C ILE A 181 -3.90 16.66 -3.15
N ALA A 182 -2.78 17.35 -3.40
CA ALA A 182 -2.77 18.73 -3.89
C ALA A 182 -3.19 18.86 -5.36
N ALA A 183 -3.12 17.79 -6.16
CA ALA A 183 -3.42 17.84 -7.58
C ALA A 183 -4.86 18.23 -7.95
N ASN A 184 -5.82 18.14 -7.02
CA ASN A 184 -7.21 18.59 -7.27
C ASN A 184 -7.51 19.99 -6.68
N HIS A 185 -6.49 20.68 -6.16
CA HIS A 185 -6.63 22.00 -5.52
C HIS A 185 -6.06 23.15 -6.38
N GLY A 186 -5.72 22.90 -7.65
CA GLY A 186 -5.20 23.88 -8.60
C GLY A 186 -5.99 23.89 -9.90
#